data_AF-A0A166ITA7-F1
#
_entry.id   AF-A0A166ITA7-F1
#
_cell.length_a   1.000
_cell.length_b   1.000
_cell.length_c   1.000
_cell.angle_alpha   90.00
_cell.angle_beta   90.00
_cell.angle_gamma   90.00
#
_symmetry.space_group_name_H-M   'P 1'
#
loop_
_entity.id
_entity.type
_entity.pdbx_description
1 polymer ?
#
loop_
_entity_poly.entity_id
_entity_poly.type
_entity_poly.pdbx_seq_one_letter_code
_entity_poly.pdbx_strand_id
1 'polypeptide(L)' 'MISDQQFIDTFLGTVMDVIPIAVIIFGFQLAVLRRPVDNLPKVLTGFFYVILGLSLFLMGLELALFP' A
#
# COMPACT_ATOMS: atom_id res chain seq x y z
N MET A 1 11.33 -4.89 21.86
CA MET A 1 10.24 -3.88 21.94
C MET A 1 10.17 -3.25 20.57
N ILE A 2 9.06 -3.41 19.84
CA ILE A 2 8.88 -2.71 18.55
C ILE A 2 8.98 -1.21 18.87
N SER A 3 9.98 -0.54 18.32
CA SER A 3 10.08 0.91 18.44
C SER A 3 9.03 1.53 17.50
N ASP A 4 8.39 2.62 17.92
CA ASP A 4 7.42 3.33 17.08
C ASP A 4 8.01 3.72 15.70
N GLN A 5 9.34 3.88 15.63
CA GLN A 5 10.11 4.07 14.41
C GLN A 5 10.06 2.88 13.45
N GLN A 6 10.16 1.64 13.95
CA GLN A 6 10.09 0.44 13.09
C GLN A 6 8.71 0.30 12.44
N PHE A 7 7.64 0.61 13.17
CA PHE A 7 6.29 0.64 12.58
C PHE A 7 6.19 1.66 11.45
N ILE A 8 6.70 2.88 11.67
CA ILE A 8 6.67 3.94 10.67
C ILE A 8 7.50 3.55 9.44
N ASP A 9 8.67 2.96 9.62
CA ASP A 9 9.55 2.53 8.53
C ASP A 9 8.91 1.41 7.70
N THR A 10 8.33 0.38 8.34
CA THR A 10 7.60 -0.69 7.63
C THR A 10 6.37 -0.14 6.89
N PHE A 11 5.62 0.77 7.51
CA PHE A 11 4.46 1.39 6.89
C PHE A 11 4.85 2.23 5.67
N LEU A 12 5.86 3.09 5.80
CA LEU A 12 6.37 3.90 4.70
C LEU A 12 6.95 3.03 3.58
N GLY A 13 7.68 1.96 3.91
CA GLY A 13 8.15 0.98 2.93
C GLY A 13 6.99 0.36 2.15
N THR A 14 5.95 -0.08 2.85
CA THR A 14 4.75 -0.67 2.22
C THR A 14 4.05 0.35 1.30
N VAL A 15 3.95 1.62 1.71
CA VAL A 15 3.41 2.68 0.85
C VAL A 15 4.24 2.80 -0.43
N MET A 16 5.57 2.83 -0.32
CA MET A 16 6.47 2.92 -1.46
C MET A 16 6.35 1.71 -2.40
N ASP A 17 6.12 0.51 -1.87
CA ASP A 17 5.89 -0.71 -2.67
C ASP A 17 4.56 -0.66 -3.45
N VAL A 18 3.55 0.03 -2.91
CA VAL A 18 2.22 0.17 -3.52
C VAL A 18 2.17 1.29 -4.57
N ILE A 19 3.03 2.30 -4.47
CA ILE A 19 3.13 3.39 -5.46
C ILE A 19 3.27 2.88 -6.91
N PRO A 20 4.22 1.99 -7.27
CA PRO A 20 4.36 1.53 -8.65
C PRO A 20 3.10 0.82 -9.16
N ILE A 21 2.39 0.09 -8.29
CA ILE A 21 1.10 -0.55 -8.64
C ILE A 21 0.05 0.52 -8.94
N ALA A 22 -0.06 1.53 -8.07
CA ALA A 22 -0.98 2.65 -8.29
C ALA A 22 -0.64 3.40 -9.59
N VAL A 23 0.64 3.71 -9.82
CA VAL A 23 1.13 4.38 -11.04
C VAL A 23 0.76 3.58 -12.29
N ILE A 24 0.93 2.26 -12.29
CA ILE A 24 0.54 1.41 -13.43
C ILE A 24 -0.97 1.49 -13.64
N ILE A 25 -1.78 1.34 -12.59
CA ILE A 25 -3.25 1.35 -12.70
C ILE A 25 -3.76 2.69 -13.22
N PHE A 26 -3.36 3.81 -12.60
CA PHE A 26 -3.78 5.15 -13.02
C PHE A 26 -3.18 5.53 -14.37
N GLY A 27 -1.94 5.13 -14.66
CA GLY A 27 -1.29 5.34 -15.95
C GLY A 27 -2.02 4.64 -17.09
N PHE A 28 -2.42 3.38 -16.91
CA PHE A 28 -3.22 2.67 -17.90
C PHE A 28 -4.61 3.27 -18.07
N GLN A 29 -5.29 3.62 -16.98
CA GLN A 29 -6.62 4.23 -17.02
C GLN A 29 -6.61 5.55 -17.80
N LEU A 30 -5.68 6.44 -17.46
CA LEU A 30 -5.66 7.81 -17.99
C LEU A 30 -4.91 7.92 -19.32
N ALA A 31 -3.73 7.31 -19.46
CA ALA A 31 -2.88 7.47 -20.65
C ALA A 31 -3.24 6.50 -21.77
N VAL A 32 -3.55 5.23 -21.44
CA VAL A 32 -3.82 4.19 -22.44
C VAL A 32 -5.31 4.11 -22.78
N LEU A 33 -6.15 3.91 -21.78
CA LEU A 33 -7.60 3.73 -21.94
C LEU A 33 -8.34 5.06 -22.12
N ARG A 34 -7.72 6.18 -21.71
CA ARG A 34 -8.30 7.53 -21.74
C ARG A 34 -9.68 7.59 -21.07
N ARG A 35 -9.85 6.83 -19.98
CA ARG A 35 -11.06 6.80 -19.18
C ARG A 35 -10.75 7.29 -17.77
N PRO A 36 -11.66 8.07 -17.16
CA PRO A 36 -11.53 8.41 -15.76
C PRO A 36 -11.68 7.14 -14.91
N VAL A 37 -11.03 7.14 -13.73
CA VAL A 37 -11.18 6.03 -12.79
C VAL A 37 -12.54 6.13 -12.12
N ASP A 38 -13.39 5.14 -12.38
CA ASP A 38 -14.72 5.05 -11.78
C ASP A 38 -14.63 4.88 -10.25
N ASN A 39 -15.49 5.60 -9.53
CA ASN A 39 -15.59 5.53 -8.07
C ASN A 39 -14.24 5.75 -7.35
N LEU A 40 -13.50 6.80 -7.74
CA LEU A 40 -12.20 7.16 -7.15
C LEU A 40 -12.16 7.08 -5.61
N PRO A 41 -13.17 7.55 -4.84
CA PRO A 41 -13.16 7.44 -3.37
C PRO A 41 -13.13 5.99 -2.88
N LYS A 42 -13.83 5.08 -3.56
CA LYS A 42 -13.84 3.65 -3.25
C LYS A 42 -12.49 3.00 -3.58
N VAL A 43 -11.85 3.43 -4.66
CA VAL A 43 -10.52 2.96 -5.05
C VAL A 43 -9.48 3.41 -4.01
N LEU A 44 -9.48 4.69 -3.64
CA LEU A 44 -8.53 5.23 -2.66
C LEU A 44 -8.68 4.59 -1.28
N THR A 45 -9.92 4.39 -0.82
CA THR A 45 -10.17 3.67 0.45
C THR A 45 -9.73 2.20 0.37
N GLY A 46 -9.91 1.55 -0.78
CA GLY A 46 -9.36 0.21 -1.02
C GLY A 46 -7.83 0.16 -0.92
N PHE A 47 -7.13 1.10 -1.56
CA PHE A 47 -5.67 1.21 -1.45
C PHE A 47 -5.20 1.45 -0.02
N PHE A 48 -5.90 2.29 0.74
CA PHE A 48 -5.61 2.52 2.15
C PHE A 48 -5.71 1.23 2.97
N TYR A 49 -6.78 0.43 2.78
CA TYR A 49 -6.91 -0.85 3.46
C TYR A 49 -5.85 -1.87 3.04
N VAL A 50 -5.43 -1.88 1.77
CA VAL A 50 -4.34 -2.75 1.29
C VAL A 50 -3.03 -2.40 1.99
N ILE A 51 -2.66 -1.12 2.05
CA ILE A 51 -1.43 -0.67 2.71
C ILE A 51 -1.46 -1.04 4.19
N LEU A 52 -2.56 -0.72 4.89
CA LEU A 52 -2.70 -1.10 6.31
C LEU A 52 -2.58 -2.60 6.52
N GLY A 53 -3.27 -3.41 5.71
CA GLY A 53 -3.23 -4.86 5.81
C GLY A 53 -1.84 -5.44 5.57
N LEU A 54 -1.14 -4.95 4.54
CA LEU A 54 0.22 -5.39 4.21
C LEU A 54 1.22 -4.97 5.30
N SER A 55 1.15 -3.76 5.82
CA SER A 55 2.06 -3.31 6.89
C SER A 55 1.87 -4.13 8.18
N LEU A 56 0.62 -4.38 8.57
CA LEU A 56 0.32 -5.22 9.74
C LEU A 56 0.75 -6.68 9.51
N PHE A 57 0.55 -7.20 8.30
CA PHE A 57 0.96 -8.55 7.92
C PHE A 57 2.49 -8.72 7.96
N LEU A 58 3.24 -7.79 7.37
CA LEU A 58 4.71 -7.82 7.37
C LEU A 58 5.28 -7.71 8.78
N MET A 59 4.72 -6.82 9.61
CA MET A 59 5.08 -6.72 11.03
C MET A 59 4.81 -8.02 11.78
N GLY A 60 3.64 -8.63 11.56
CA GLY A 60 3.30 -9.93 12.15
C GLY A 60 4.25 -11.05 11.71
N LEU A 61 4.65 -11.06 10.43
CA LEU A 61 5.63 -12.00 9.90
C LEU A 61 7.01 -11.82 10.55
N GLU A 62 7.47 -10.57 10.71
CA GLU A 62 8.75 -10.27 11.35
C GLU A 62 8.77 -10.79 12.79
N LEU A 63 7.72 -10.52 13.57
CA LEU A 63 7.57 -11.02 14.94
C LEU A 63 7.50 -12.55 15.04
N ALA A 64 6.95 -13.22 14.02
CA ALA A 64 6.79 -14.67 14.00
C ALA A 64 8.07 -15.39 13.55
N LEU A 65 8.84 -14.79 12.63
CA LEU A 65 10.02 -15.42 12.01
C LEU A 65 11.34 -15.07 12.71
N PHE A 66 11.44 -13.90 13.34
CA PHE A 66 12.66 -13.43 13.99
C PHE A 66 12.31 -12.94 15.42
N PRO A 67 12.45 -13.80 16.45
CA PRO A 67 12.20 -13.41 17.85
C PRO A 67 13.27 -12.47 18.40
#